data_AF-A0A2E5IGS8-F1
#
_entry.id   AF-A0A2E5IGS8-F1
#
_cell.length_a   1.000
_cell.length_b   1.000
_cell.length_c   1.000
_cell.angle_alpha   90.00
_cell.angle_beta   90.00
_cell.angle_gamma   90.00
#
_symmetry.space_group_name_H-M   'P 1'
#
loop_
_entity.id
_entity.type
_entity.pdbx_description
1 polymer ?
#
loop_
_entity_poly.entity_id
_entity_poly.type
_entity_poly.pdbx_seq_one_letter_code
_entity_poly.pdbx_strand_id
1 'polypeptide(L)'
;MAKALLNLVDVQVRRGMNTVLEGCTLAVGAGQTVVLTGANGAGKSTLLETAAGLLPMEQGHVEHGEVVVADADGRRRPSPLTVGMTLQRNGVLGSELVAEHLQTAMSMSGHSVDIDPFLEAFNLMHRANDLVAHLSQGQARKVAVLAGLLPAFASPTPALIILDEPDAGLDDASIEILGQWLNELRAMGHALLVATHDERVMTQATHLYNTDQSEVETTTEPPVGKVDARTSREVKPLSPSTFGVKIHLRTMMWLNTNAMAGLLTLGILLTLGDFMEELDNLQRMGFILAPTLAVGLCGEPLVAALREERAGVWWRAVGGGEPHAGWIPLAIGAVFTFLTTNGLQDAREIHIILTGAVLCFVVWHSVGWMQRSTQRLARPHAVFIGLLTPVLILPYSILIGLLA
;
A
#
# COMPACT_ATOMS: atom_id res chain seq x y z
N MET A 1 -10.83 8.57 -32.29
CA MET A 1 -11.29 8.04 -30.99
C MET A 1 -10.28 8.49 -29.95
N ALA A 2 -10.72 8.97 -28.78
CA ALA A 2 -9.82 9.32 -27.69
C ALA A 2 -9.01 8.08 -27.27
N LYS A 3 -7.72 8.25 -26.92
CA LYS A 3 -6.89 7.14 -26.45
C LYS A 3 -7.48 6.60 -25.15
N ALA A 4 -7.82 5.31 -25.12
CA ALA A 4 -8.25 4.65 -23.88
C ALA A 4 -7.07 4.58 -22.90
N LEU A 5 -7.29 5.03 -21.66
CA LEU A 5 -6.32 4.93 -20.58
C LEU A 5 -6.62 3.76 -19.65
N LEU A 6 -7.86 3.30 -19.62
CA LEU A 6 -8.29 2.10 -18.91
C LEU A 6 -9.19 1.27 -19.83
N ASN A 7 -8.90 -0.03 -19.94
CA ASN A 7 -9.81 -1.01 -20.53
C ASN A 7 -9.99 -2.18 -19.55
N LEU A 8 -11.24 -2.53 -19.27
CA LEU A 8 -11.64 -3.81 -18.71
C LEU A 8 -12.24 -4.62 -19.85
N VAL A 9 -11.75 -5.83 -20.07
CA VAL A 9 -12.20 -6.70 -21.17
C VAL A 9 -12.71 -8.01 -20.59
N ASP A 10 -14.02 -8.25 -20.71
CA ASP A 10 -14.72 -9.48 -20.29
C ASP A 10 -14.38 -9.94 -18.86
N VAL A 11 -14.33 -8.98 -17.94
CA VAL A 11 -13.83 -9.20 -16.59
C VAL A 11 -14.87 -9.92 -15.74
N GLN A 12 -14.47 -11.05 -15.15
CA GLN A 12 -15.25 -11.77 -14.15
C GLN A 12 -14.52 -11.80 -12.81
N VAL A 13 -15.17 -11.34 -11.74
CA VAL A 13 -14.57 -11.27 -10.39
C VAL A 13 -15.50 -11.89 -9.36
N ARG A 14 -14.91 -12.74 -8.52
CA ARG A 14 -15.58 -13.34 -7.36
C ARG A 14 -15.08 -12.79 -6.04
N ARG A 15 -16.01 -12.64 -5.10
CA ARG A 15 -15.74 -12.33 -3.70
C ARG A 15 -16.34 -13.42 -2.83
N GLY A 16 -15.49 -14.21 -2.19
CA GLY A 16 -15.93 -15.40 -1.46
C GLY A 16 -16.60 -16.39 -2.41
N MET A 17 -17.87 -16.71 -2.16
CA MET A 17 -18.64 -17.64 -3.01
C MET A 17 -19.37 -16.96 -4.16
N ASN A 18 -19.53 -15.63 -4.14
CA ASN A 18 -20.39 -14.90 -5.05
C ASN A 18 -19.60 -14.28 -6.21
N THR A 19 -20.13 -14.41 -7.43
CA THR A 19 -19.71 -13.62 -8.58
C THR A 19 -20.29 -12.21 -8.44
N VAL A 20 -19.41 -11.21 -8.43
CA VAL A 20 -19.77 -9.80 -8.24
C VAL A 20 -19.72 -9.04 -9.57
N LEU A 21 -18.76 -9.36 -10.42
CA LEU A 21 -18.67 -8.86 -11.79
C LEU A 21 -18.71 -10.06 -12.74
N GLU A 22 -19.51 -9.96 -13.80
CA GLU A 22 -19.68 -11.02 -14.80
C GLU A 22 -19.68 -10.41 -16.19
N GLY A 23 -18.67 -10.74 -17.01
CA GLY A 23 -18.52 -10.25 -18.38
C GLY A 23 -18.35 -8.72 -18.50
N CYS A 24 -17.83 -8.07 -17.47
CA CYS A 24 -17.76 -6.61 -17.41
C CYS A 24 -16.73 -6.07 -18.40
N THR A 25 -17.20 -5.27 -19.37
CA THR A 25 -16.34 -4.57 -20.35
C THR A 25 -16.58 -3.06 -20.24
N LEU A 26 -15.51 -2.31 -19.96
CA LEU A 26 -15.56 -0.87 -19.75
C LEU A 26 -14.27 -0.22 -20.25
N ALA A 27 -14.39 0.87 -21.01
CA ALA A 27 -13.27 1.68 -21.43
C ALA A 27 -13.41 3.11 -20.90
N VAL A 28 -12.30 3.69 -20.42
CA VAL A 28 -12.23 5.09 -20.02
C VAL A 28 -11.12 5.78 -20.81
N GLY A 29 -11.52 6.72 -21.66
CA GLY A 29 -10.65 7.54 -22.50
C GLY A 29 -10.02 8.72 -21.77
N ALA A 30 -8.91 9.21 -22.32
CA ALA A 30 -8.34 10.50 -21.93
C ALA A 30 -9.40 11.61 -22.04
N GLY A 31 -9.53 12.43 -21.00
CA GLY A 31 -10.54 13.50 -20.93
C GLY A 31 -11.97 13.01 -20.70
N GLN A 32 -12.16 11.75 -20.29
CA GLN A 32 -13.47 11.22 -19.91
C GLN A 32 -13.58 11.08 -18.39
N THR A 33 -14.76 11.40 -17.89
CA THR A 33 -15.19 11.09 -16.53
C THR A 33 -16.34 10.10 -16.62
N VAL A 34 -16.09 8.87 -16.19
CA VAL A 34 -17.10 7.81 -16.09
C VAL A 34 -17.52 7.70 -14.63
N VAL A 35 -18.81 7.87 -14.37
CA VAL A 35 -19.37 7.72 -13.03
C VAL A 35 -20.13 6.40 -12.92
N LEU A 36 -19.75 5.58 -11.95
CA LEU A 36 -20.42 4.32 -11.63
C LEU A 36 -21.67 4.58 -10.79
N THR A 37 -22.82 4.18 -11.32
CA THR A 37 -24.11 4.20 -10.63
C THR A 37 -24.58 2.77 -10.37
N GLY A 38 -25.62 2.62 -9.56
CA GLY A 38 -26.20 1.33 -9.18
C GLY A 38 -26.38 1.18 -7.67
N ALA A 39 -27.13 0.17 -7.24
CA ALA A 39 -27.48 -0.03 -5.84
C ALA A 39 -26.25 -0.23 -4.93
N ASN A 40 -26.45 -0.07 -3.61
CA ASN A 40 -25.43 -0.47 -2.64
C ASN A 40 -25.22 -1.98 -2.72
N GLY A 41 -23.97 -2.40 -2.92
CA GLY A 41 -23.62 -3.80 -3.14
C GLY A 41 -23.64 -4.27 -4.60
N ALA A 42 -23.97 -3.40 -5.57
CA ALA A 42 -23.92 -3.72 -7.00
C ALA A 42 -22.51 -4.07 -7.53
N GLY A 43 -21.46 -3.82 -6.75
CA GLY A 43 -20.08 -4.15 -7.12
C GLY A 43 -19.21 -2.96 -7.52
N LYS A 44 -19.68 -1.71 -7.36
CA LYS A 44 -18.93 -0.47 -7.70
C LYS A 44 -17.48 -0.48 -7.20
N SER A 45 -17.27 -0.64 -5.89
CA SER A 45 -15.92 -0.72 -5.31
C SER A 45 -15.12 -1.93 -5.81
N THR A 46 -15.78 -3.04 -6.14
CA THR A 46 -15.12 -4.21 -6.76
C THR A 46 -14.67 -3.87 -8.18
N LEU A 47 -15.46 -3.15 -8.96
CA LEU A 47 -15.10 -2.68 -10.29
C LEU A 47 -13.92 -1.70 -10.21
N LEU A 48 -13.96 -0.72 -9.30
CA LEU A 48 -12.85 0.23 -9.09
C LEU A 48 -11.55 -0.46 -8.68
N GLU A 49 -11.60 -1.40 -7.73
CA GLU A 49 -10.42 -2.16 -7.33
C GLU A 49 -9.91 -3.08 -8.44
N THR A 50 -10.80 -3.62 -9.28
CA THR A 50 -10.41 -4.42 -10.44
C THR A 50 -9.77 -3.54 -11.51
N ALA A 51 -10.35 -2.37 -11.78
CA ALA A 51 -9.80 -1.35 -12.66
C ALA A 51 -8.40 -0.91 -12.21
N ALA A 52 -8.14 -0.79 -10.90
CA ALA A 52 -6.80 -0.51 -10.36
C ALA A 52 -5.84 -1.73 -10.42
N GLY A 53 -6.28 -2.88 -10.95
CA GLY A 53 -5.53 -4.12 -10.99
C GLY A 53 -5.29 -4.73 -9.60
N LEU A 54 -6.11 -4.45 -8.59
CA LEU A 54 -5.89 -4.92 -7.21
C LEU A 54 -6.46 -6.31 -6.92
N LEU A 55 -7.48 -6.72 -7.66
CA LEU A 55 -8.21 -7.98 -7.43
C LEU A 55 -7.75 -9.09 -8.37
N PRO A 56 -7.78 -10.36 -7.93
CA PRO A 56 -7.75 -11.48 -8.86
C PRO A 56 -9.07 -11.54 -9.64
N MET A 57 -8.99 -12.01 -10.88
CA MET A 57 -10.14 -12.21 -11.76
C MET A 57 -10.14 -13.66 -12.27
N GLU A 58 -11.32 -14.20 -12.55
CA GLU A 58 -11.47 -15.56 -13.12
C GLU A 58 -11.42 -15.55 -14.64
N GLN A 59 -11.85 -14.45 -15.26
CA GLN A 59 -11.87 -14.24 -16.70
C GLN A 59 -11.53 -12.78 -17.02
N GLY A 60 -11.10 -12.56 -18.25
CA GLY A 60 -10.77 -11.23 -18.75
C GLY A 60 -9.40 -10.71 -18.35
N HIS A 61 -9.20 -9.42 -18.62
CA HIS A 61 -7.98 -8.69 -18.27
C HIS A 61 -8.26 -7.19 -18.14
N VAL A 62 -7.32 -6.49 -17.51
CA VAL A 62 -7.34 -5.05 -17.30
C VAL A 62 -6.09 -4.44 -17.92
N GLU A 63 -6.30 -3.41 -18.74
CA GLU A 63 -5.24 -2.67 -19.41
C GLU A 63 -5.19 -1.22 -18.93
N HIS A 64 -3.98 -0.74 -18.65
CA HIS A 64 -3.71 0.69 -18.47
C HIS A 64 -2.93 1.19 -19.68
N GLY A 65 -3.55 2.05 -20.48
CA GLY A 65 -3.04 2.42 -21.80
C GLY A 65 -2.96 1.19 -22.71
N GLU A 66 -1.75 0.75 -23.04
CA GLU A 66 -1.48 -0.39 -23.93
C GLU A 66 -0.87 -1.58 -23.17
N VAL A 67 -0.83 -1.53 -21.83
CA VAL A 67 -0.21 -2.56 -20.98
C VAL A 67 -1.28 -3.28 -20.18
N VAL A 68 -1.36 -4.60 -20.35
CA VAL A 68 -2.11 -5.49 -19.46
C VAL A 68 -1.49 -5.48 -18.07
N VAL A 69 -2.17 -4.86 -17.11
CA VAL A 69 -1.71 -4.72 -15.71
C VAL A 69 -2.14 -5.90 -14.83
N ALA A 70 -3.24 -6.55 -15.18
CA ALA A 70 -3.74 -7.75 -14.52
C ALA A 70 -4.54 -8.63 -15.49
N ASP A 71 -4.39 -9.94 -15.42
CA ASP A 71 -5.17 -10.92 -16.21
C ASP A 71 -5.68 -12.09 -15.35
N ALA A 72 -6.57 -12.90 -15.93
CA ALA A 72 -7.11 -14.11 -15.33
C ALA A 72 -6.06 -15.21 -15.06
N ASP A 73 -4.94 -15.21 -15.80
CA ASP A 73 -3.80 -16.11 -15.56
C ASP A 73 -3.00 -15.71 -14.31
N GLY A 74 -3.33 -14.58 -13.69
CA GLY A 74 -2.68 -14.06 -12.49
C GLY A 74 -1.40 -13.26 -12.78
N ARG A 75 -1.10 -12.95 -14.05
CA ARG A 75 0.02 -12.07 -14.43
C ARG A 75 -0.30 -10.65 -13.98
N ARG A 76 0.72 -9.96 -13.47
CA ARG A 76 0.61 -8.59 -12.99
C ARG A 76 1.80 -7.76 -13.46
N ARG A 77 1.53 -6.54 -13.88
CA ARG A 77 2.54 -5.56 -14.29
C ARG A 77 2.24 -4.22 -13.66
N PRO A 78 3.25 -3.40 -13.36
CA PRO A 78 3.02 -2.03 -12.92
C PRO A 78 2.31 -1.26 -14.03
N SER A 79 1.42 -0.35 -13.62
CA SER A 79 0.80 0.61 -14.54
C SER A 79 1.87 1.47 -15.22
N PRO A 80 1.83 1.66 -16.54
CA PRO A 80 2.69 2.64 -17.22
C PRO A 80 2.18 4.08 -17.02
N LEU A 81 0.95 4.23 -16.53
CA LEU A 81 0.31 5.52 -16.25
C LEU A 81 0.48 5.91 -14.79
N THR A 82 0.51 7.21 -14.52
CA THR A 82 0.24 7.73 -13.18
C THR A 82 -1.16 7.29 -12.76
N VAL A 83 -1.26 6.64 -11.59
CA VAL A 83 -2.54 6.25 -10.99
C VAL A 83 -2.75 7.06 -9.72
N GLY A 84 -3.90 7.71 -9.59
CA GLY A 84 -4.36 8.26 -8.32
C GLY A 84 -5.58 7.49 -7.85
N MET A 85 -5.65 7.20 -6.54
CA MET A 85 -6.74 6.39 -5.99
C MET A 85 -7.22 6.92 -4.65
N THR A 86 -8.55 7.01 -4.49
CA THR A 86 -9.21 7.17 -3.19
C THR A 86 -10.01 5.91 -2.90
N LEU A 87 -9.69 5.24 -1.80
CA LEU A 87 -10.39 4.05 -1.34
C LEU A 87 -11.58 4.43 -0.44
N GLN A 88 -12.56 3.54 -0.29
CA GLN A 88 -13.66 3.72 0.66
C GLN A 88 -13.18 3.90 2.12
N ARG A 89 -12.08 3.23 2.48
CA ARG A 89 -11.34 3.45 3.72
C ARG A 89 -10.02 4.11 3.36
N ASN A 90 -9.81 5.32 3.87
CA ASN A 90 -8.95 6.42 3.41
C ASN A 90 -7.57 6.10 2.78
N GLY A 91 -7.01 4.90 2.92
CA GLY A 91 -5.79 4.49 2.20
C GLY A 91 -4.51 5.04 2.80
N VAL A 92 -4.52 5.43 4.08
CA VAL A 92 -3.45 6.17 4.74
C VAL A 92 -3.15 5.58 6.12
N LEU A 93 -1.87 5.58 6.53
CA LEU A 93 -1.51 5.20 7.90
C LEU A 93 -1.72 6.39 8.84
N GLY A 94 -2.28 6.14 10.03
CA GLY A 94 -2.51 7.19 11.02
C GLY A 94 -1.20 7.84 11.52
N SER A 95 -0.08 7.13 11.40
CA SER A 95 1.27 7.61 11.78
C SER A 95 1.96 8.49 10.73
N GLU A 96 1.33 8.72 9.58
CA GLU A 96 1.80 9.68 8.58
C GLU A 96 1.41 11.12 8.96
N LEU A 97 2.24 12.08 8.56
CA LEU A 97 1.86 13.49 8.60
C LEU A 97 1.04 13.83 7.36
N VAL A 98 0.08 14.75 7.46
CA VAL A 98 -0.80 15.14 6.35
C VAL A 98 0.00 15.57 5.12
N ALA A 99 0.89 16.56 5.27
CA ALA A 99 1.69 17.07 4.15
C ALA A 99 2.63 15.99 3.57
N GLU A 100 3.18 15.13 4.43
CA GLU A 100 4.05 14.04 4.00
C GLU A 100 3.32 13.01 3.15
N HIS A 101 2.11 12.62 3.56
CA HIS A 101 1.29 11.66 2.84
C HIS A 101 0.95 12.18 1.43
N LEU A 102 0.54 13.44 1.35
CA LEU A 102 0.18 14.10 0.09
C LEU A 102 1.39 14.34 -0.81
N GLN A 103 2.56 14.68 -0.25
CA GLN A 103 3.82 14.73 -1.00
C GLN A 103 4.22 13.34 -1.52
N THR A 104 4.02 12.29 -0.72
CA THR A 104 4.27 10.91 -1.12
C THR A 104 3.37 10.53 -2.29
N ALA A 105 2.07 10.80 -2.20
CA ALA A 105 1.10 10.57 -3.27
C ALA A 105 1.51 11.28 -4.57
N MET A 106 1.81 12.58 -4.52
CA MET A 106 2.29 13.33 -5.69
C MET A 106 3.54 12.70 -6.30
N SER A 107 4.53 12.35 -5.47
CA SER A 107 5.82 11.83 -5.95
C SER A 107 5.68 10.54 -6.78
N MET A 108 4.57 9.81 -6.65
CA MET A 108 4.29 8.61 -7.46
C MET A 108 4.11 8.95 -8.95
N SER A 109 3.77 10.21 -9.28
CA SER A 109 3.75 10.73 -10.66
C SER A 109 5.15 11.08 -11.21
N GLY A 110 6.20 10.98 -10.38
CA GLY A 110 7.54 11.52 -10.69
C GLY A 110 7.61 13.06 -10.63
N HIS A 111 6.51 13.70 -10.23
CA HIS A 111 6.38 15.15 -10.19
C HIS A 111 5.71 15.61 -8.89
N SER A 112 5.84 16.88 -8.58
CA SER A 112 5.20 17.51 -7.42
C SER A 112 4.78 18.92 -7.78
N VAL A 113 3.66 19.35 -7.23
CA VAL A 113 3.19 20.74 -7.24
C VAL A 113 3.20 21.29 -5.82
N ASP A 114 2.98 22.59 -5.69
CA ASP A 114 2.73 23.21 -4.38
C ASP A 114 1.42 22.69 -3.80
N ILE A 115 1.48 22.26 -2.55
CA ILE A 115 0.38 21.59 -1.84
C ILE A 115 -0.50 22.60 -1.10
N ASP A 116 0.06 23.76 -0.74
CA ASP A 116 -0.59 24.73 0.13
C ASP A 116 -1.95 25.20 -0.41
N PRO A 117 -2.11 25.53 -1.71
CA PRO A 117 -3.41 25.93 -2.26
C PRO A 117 -4.50 24.85 -2.12
N PHE A 118 -4.11 23.57 -2.22
CA PHE A 118 -5.05 22.46 -2.09
C PHE A 118 -5.45 22.24 -0.63
N LEU A 119 -4.51 22.39 0.30
CA LEU A 119 -4.78 22.33 1.74
C LEU A 119 -5.62 23.52 2.20
N GLU A 120 -5.38 24.72 1.68
CA GLU A 120 -6.20 25.90 1.95
C GLU A 120 -7.64 25.71 1.46
N ALA A 121 -7.83 25.23 0.22
CA ALA A 121 -9.14 24.96 -0.35
C ALA A 121 -9.96 23.99 0.50
N PHE A 122 -9.31 22.99 1.10
CA PHE A 122 -9.95 22.00 1.98
C PHE A 122 -9.95 22.38 3.46
N ASN A 123 -9.49 23.59 3.82
CA ASN A 123 -9.33 24.08 5.19
C ASN A 123 -8.50 23.13 6.09
N LEU A 124 -7.41 22.61 5.53
CA LEU A 124 -6.46 21.70 6.17
C LEU A 124 -5.06 22.29 6.36
N MET A 125 -4.79 23.52 5.89
CA MET A 125 -3.44 24.10 5.98
C MET A 125 -2.90 24.16 7.41
N HIS A 126 -3.76 24.50 8.38
CA HIS A 126 -3.42 24.52 9.81
C HIS A 126 -3.15 23.13 10.42
N ARG A 127 -3.41 22.05 9.67
CA ARG A 127 -3.21 20.63 10.06
C ARG A 127 -2.14 19.94 9.22
N ALA A 128 -1.43 20.66 8.35
CA ALA A 128 -0.45 20.09 7.41
C ALA A 128 0.63 19.24 8.11
N ASN A 129 1.00 19.60 9.34
CA ASN A 129 2.02 18.91 10.15
C ASN A 129 1.44 18.05 11.27
N ASP A 130 0.12 17.82 11.29
CA ASP A 130 -0.50 16.89 12.24
C ASP A 130 -0.40 15.46 11.72
N LEU A 131 -0.40 14.50 12.65
CA LEU A 131 -0.58 13.10 12.30
C LEU A 131 -2.01 12.86 11.79
N VAL A 132 -2.16 12.02 10.77
CA VAL A 132 -3.48 11.67 10.22
C VAL A 132 -4.38 11.06 11.30
N ALA A 133 -3.81 10.30 12.24
CA ALA A 133 -4.53 9.73 13.39
C ALA A 133 -5.17 10.79 14.32
N HIS A 134 -4.72 12.04 14.27
CA HIS A 134 -5.28 13.14 15.09
C HIS A 134 -6.43 13.88 14.39
N LEU A 135 -6.71 13.57 13.13
CA LEU A 135 -7.76 14.21 12.35
C LEU A 135 -9.15 13.64 12.68
N SER A 136 -10.19 14.46 12.49
CA SER A 136 -11.55 13.95 12.43
C SER A 136 -11.73 13.07 11.18
N GLN A 137 -12.78 12.23 11.16
CA GLN A 137 -13.07 11.37 10.01
C GLN A 137 -13.24 12.16 8.70
N GLY A 138 -13.95 13.30 8.74
CA GLY A 138 -14.11 14.17 7.56
C GLY A 138 -12.79 14.83 7.13
N GLN A 139 -11.93 15.20 8.07
CA GLN A 139 -10.60 15.73 7.74
C GLN A 139 -9.69 14.65 7.14
N ALA A 140 -9.70 13.43 7.68
CA ALA A 140 -8.97 12.30 7.12
C ALA A 140 -9.49 11.94 5.72
N ARG A 141 -10.81 12.06 5.48
CA ARG A 141 -11.41 11.91 4.15
C ARG A 141 -10.87 12.95 3.16
N LYS A 142 -10.82 14.22 3.55
CA LYS A 142 -10.24 15.29 2.73
C LYS A 142 -8.81 14.97 2.32
N VAL A 143 -7.99 14.44 3.25
CA VAL A 143 -6.63 13.99 2.94
C VAL A 143 -6.63 12.83 1.93
N ALA A 144 -7.50 11.83 2.08
CA ALA A 144 -7.62 10.71 1.15
C ALA A 144 -8.05 11.13 -0.27
N VAL A 145 -8.95 12.11 -0.36
CA VAL A 145 -9.39 12.69 -1.64
C VAL A 145 -8.23 13.45 -2.29
N LEU A 146 -7.53 14.29 -1.54
CA LEU A 146 -6.33 14.98 -2.04
C LEU A 146 -5.26 13.98 -2.51
N ALA A 147 -5.01 12.91 -1.75
CA ALA A 147 -4.06 11.87 -2.14
C ALA A 147 -4.45 11.14 -3.44
N GLY A 148 -5.75 11.07 -3.75
CA GLY A 148 -6.25 10.52 -5.01
C GLY A 148 -6.13 11.48 -6.19
N LEU A 149 -6.30 12.78 -5.98
CA LEU A 149 -6.32 13.80 -7.05
C LEU A 149 -4.94 14.38 -7.38
N LEU A 150 -4.13 14.65 -6.36
CA LEU A 150 -2.84 15.35 -6.51
C LEU A 150 -1.84 14.65 -7.46
N PRO A 151 -1.77 13.31 -7.56
CA PRO A 151 -0.90 12.67 -8.55
C PRO A 151 -1.21 13.12 -9.98
N ALA A 152 -2.48 13.35 -10.34
CA ALA A 152 -2.84 13.86 -11.66
C ALA A 152 -2.52 15.34 -11.83
N PHE A 153 -2.82 16.18 -10.83
CA PHE A 153 -2.45 17.61 -10.87
C PHE A 153 -0.94 17.83 -11.03
N ALA A 154 -0.12 16.92 -10.49
CA ALA A 154 1.33 16.98 -10.65
C ALA A 154 1.82 16.41 -11.99
N SER A 155 1.09 15.48 -12.60
CA SER A 155 1.54 14.73 -13.77
C SER A 155 1.47 15.57 -15.05
N PRO A 156 2.56 15.65 -15.84
CA PRO A 156 2.54 16.33 -17.14
C PRO A 156 1.84 15.53 -18.24
N THR A 157 1.48 14.27 -17.98
CA THR A 157 0.86 13.36 -18.94
C THR A 157 -0.50 12.86 -18.44
N PRO A 158 -1.40 12.42 -19.34
CA PRO A 158 -2.67 11.85 -18.94
C PRO A 158 -2.52 10.72 -17.91
N ALA A 159 -3.34 10.78 -16.86
CA ALA A 159 -3.28 9.92 -15.69
C ALA A 159 -4.64 9.22 -15.53
N LEU A 160 -4.64 8.10 -14.80
CA LEU A 160 -5.85 7.36 -14.46
C LEU A 160 -6.22 7.63 -12.99
N ILE A 161 -7.41 8.19 -12.75
CA ILE A 161 -7.88 8.57 -11.43
C ILE A 161 -9.11 7.74 -11.07
N ILE A 162 -9.01 6.97 -9.99
CA ILE A 162 -10.02 6.00 -9.56
C ILE A 162 -10.51 6.40 -8.15
N LEU A 163 -11.76 6.85 -8.03
CA LEU A 163 -12.27 7.42 -6.78
C LEU A 163 -13.48 6.64 -6.29
N ASP A 164 -13.39 6.08 -5.08
CA ASP A 164 -14.48 5.34 -4.43
C ASP A 164 -15.16 6.22 -3.38
N GLU A 165 -16.36 6.73 -3.70
CA GLU A 165 -17.20 7.62 -2.89
C GLU A 165 -16.49 8.88 -2.38
N PRO A 166 -15.72 9.62 -3.21
CA PRO A 166 -14.84 10.71 -2.76
C PRO A 166 -15.57 11.81 -1.96
N ASP A 167 -16.85 12.02 -2.22
CA ASP A 167 -17.75 12.95 -1.54
C ASP A 167 -18.17 12.51 -0.12
N ALA A 168 -18.10 11.22 0.21
CA ALA A 168 -18.59 10.69 1.47
C ALA A 168 -17.85 11.27 2.69
N GLY A 169 -18.56 12.02 3.54
CA GLY A 169 -18.01 12.63 4.75
C GLY A 169 -17.35 14.00 4.52
N LEU A 170 -17.44 14.56 3.31
CA LEU A 170 -17.06 15.94 3.02
C LEU A 170 -18.20 16.91 3.36
N ASP A 171 -17.85 18.15 3.70
CA ASP A 171 -18.80 19.27 3.77
C ASP A 171 -19.16 19.79 2.37
N ASP A 172 -20.27 20.52 2.26
CA ASP A 172 -20.80 21.00 0.98
C ASP A 172 -19.79 21.81 0.16
N ALA A 173 -19.04 22.70 0.81
CA ALA A 173 -18.02 23.51 0.14
C ALA A 173 -16.91 22.62 -0.45
N SER A 174 -16.51 21.57 0.27
CA SER A 174 -15.50 20.62 -0.20
C SER A 174 -16.01 19.77 -1.37
N ILE A 175 -17.30 19.43 -1.41
CA ILE A 175 -17.91 18.69 -2.53
C ILE A 175 -17.99 19.56 -3.80
N GLU A 176 -18.30 20.85 -3.65
CA GLU A 176 -18.27 21.80 -4.76
C GLU A 176 -16.86 21.94 -5.36
N ILE A 177 -15.83 22.08 -4.51
CA ILE A 177 -14.44 22.14 -4.94
C ILE A 177 -14.02 20.82 -5.62
N LEU A 178 -14.43 19.67 -5.06
CA LEU A 178 -14.18 18.37 -5.69
C LEU A 178 -14.76 18.33 -7.11
N GLY A 179 -16.02 18.73 -7.30
CA GLY A 179 -16.64 18.77 -8.64
C GLY A 179 -15.86 19.66 -9.62
N GLN A 180 -15.40 20.83 -9.18
CA GLN A 180 -14.57 21.72 -9.99
C GLN A 180 -13.24 21.07 -10.38
N TRP A 181 -12.56 20.42 -9.44
CA TRP A 181 -11.29 19.74 -9.70
C TRP A 181 -11.43 18.51 -10.60
N LEU A 182 -12.51 17.72 -10.48
CA LEU A 182 -12.75 16.61 -11.40
C LEU A 182 -12.90 17.11 -12.84
N ASN A 183 -13.61 18.22 -13.03
CA ASN A 183 -13.78 18.84 -14.34
C ASN A 183 -12.48 19.45 -14.87
N GLU A 184 -11.67 20.05 -14.00
CA GLU A 184 -10.35 20.56 -14.34
C GLU A 184 -9.40 19.43 -14.78
N LEU A 185 -9.34 18.34 -14.02
CA LEU A 185 -8.52 17.17 -14.38
C LEU A 185 -8.97 16.53 -15.71
N ARG A 186 -10.28 16.49 -15.95
CA ARG A 186 -10.84 16.07 -17.25
C ARG A 186 -10.36 16.99 -18.37
N ALA A 187 -10.39 18.31 -18.17
CA ALA A 187 -9.92 19.29 -19.15
C ALA A 187 -8.40 19.19 -19.40
N MET A 188 -7.62 18.75 -18.41
CA MET A 188 -6.20 18.40 -18.56
C MET A 188 -5.97 17.07 -19.30
N GLY A 189 -7.02 16.33 -19.65
CA GLY A 189 -6.95 15.09 -20.42
C GLY A 189 -6.79 13.82 -19.59
N HIS A 190 -6.92 13.88 -18.26
CA HIS A 190 -6.90 12.68 -17.41
C HIS A 190 -8.17 11.84 -17.61
N ALA A 191 -8.08 10.54 -17.33
CA ALA A 191 -9.22 9.62 -17.30
C ALA A 191 -9.69 9.44 -15.86
N LEU A 192 -10.97 9.65 -15.61
CA LEU A 192 -11.56 9.59 -14.28
C LEU A 192 -12.62 8.48 -14.23
N LEU A 193 -12.51 7.60 -13.25
CA LEU A 193 -13.50 6.58 -12.91
C LEU A 193 -13.94 6.78 -11.47
N VAL A 194 -15.21 7.15 -11.26
CA VAL A 194 -15.70 7.62 -9.95
C VAL A 194 -16.94 6.84 -9.55
N ALA A 195 -16.98 6.24 -8.37
CA ALA A 195 -18.22 5.78 -7.76
C ALA A 195 -18.74 6.87 -6.82
N THR A 196 -19.99 7.29 -7.01
CA THR A 196 -20.63 8.30 -6.15
C THR A 196 -22.15 8.18 -6.25
N HIS A 197 -22.84 8.74 -5.26
CA HIS A 197 -24.29 8.96 -5.27
C HIS A 197 -24.65 10.45 -5.19
N ASP A 198 -23.66 11.35 -5.10
CA ASP A 198 -23.89 12.79 -4.99
C ASP A 198 -24.10 13.40 -6.39
N GLU A 199 -25.25 14.04 -6.57
CA GLU A 199 -25.64 14.66 -7.84
C GLU A 199 -24.61 15.70 -8.32
N ARG A 200 -23.97 16.45 -7.41
CA ARG A 200 -22.98 17.48 -7.77
C ARG A 200 -21.75 16.86 -8.43
N VAL A 201 -21.34 15.67 -8.00
CA VAL A 201 -20.25 14.92 -8.62
C VAL A 201 -20.74 14.23 -9.91
N MET A 202 -21.95 13.67 -9.91
CA MET A 202 -22.54 13.03 -11.10
C MET A 202 -22.70 14.00 -12.28
N THR A 203 -22.99 15.28 -12.03
CA THR A 203 -23.10 16.29 -13.10
C THR A 203 -21.78 16.53 -13.85
N GLN A 204 -20.64 16.10 -13.29
CA GLN A 204 -19.33 16.16 -13.95
C GLN A 204 -19.03 14.94 -14.83
N ALA A 205 -19.95 13.97 -14.88
CA ALA A 205 -19.81 12.77 -15.70
C ALA A 205 -19.95 13.11 -17.19
N THR A 206 -19.12 12.46 -18.01
CA THR A 206 -19.31 12.34 -19.47
C THR A 206 -20.11 11.07 -19.83
N HIS A 207 -20.01 10.05 -18.96
CA HIS A 207 -20.73 8.80 -19.12
C HIS A 207 -21.15 8.30 -17.73
N LEU A 208 -22.33 7.70 -17.66
CA LEU A 208 -22.79 6.94 -16.51
C LEU A 208 -22.67 5.46 -16.84
N TYR A 209 -22.07 4.69 -15.94
CA TYR A 209 -22.02 3.24 -16.03
C TYR A 209 -22.96 2.65 -14.98
N ASN A 210 -24.06 2.04 -15.43
CA ASN A 210 -24.97 1.35 -14.52
C ASN A 210 -24.40 -0.03 -14.20
N THR A 211 -23.94 -0.21 -12.96
CA THR A 211 -23.28 -1.45 -12.54
C THR A 211 -24.24 -2.65 -12.51
N ASP A 212 -25.54 -2.42 -12.25
CA ASP A 212 -26.54 -3.49 -12.18
C ASP A 212 -26.89 -4.04 -13.57
N GLN A 213 -26.81 -3.20 -14.61
CA GLN A 213 -27.20 -3.55 -16.00
C GLN A 213 -25.99 -3.72 -16.93
N SER A 214 -24.79 -3.33 -16.50
CA SER A 214 -23.57 -3.27 -17.33
C SER A 214 -23.77 -2.44 -18.61
N GLU A 215 -24.50 -1.33 -18.49
CA GLU A 215 -24.79 -0.41 -19.59
C GLU A 215 -24.10 0.93 -19.40
N VAL A 216 -23.65 1.53 -20.51
CA VAL A 216 -23.02 2.84 -20.55
C VAL A 216 -23.96 3.83 -21.20
N GLU A 217 -24.36 4.85 -20.44
CA GLU A 217 -25.17 5.97 -20.93
C GLU A 217 -24.28 7.20 -21.12
N THR A 218 -24.34 7.83 -22.30
CA THR A 218 -23.64 9.10 -22.54
C THR A 218 -24.45 10.24 -21.94
N THR A 219 -23.80 11.13 -21.19
CA THR A 219 -24.45 12.31 -20.62
C THR A 219 -24.25 13.53 -21.52
N THR A 220 -24.97 14.61 -21.21
CA THR A 220 -24.62 15.93 -21.76
C THR A 220 -23.23 16.31 -21.28
N GLU A 221 -22.30 16.55 -22.21
CA GLU A 221 -20.92 16.90 -21.85
C GLU A 221 -20.89 18.12 -20.91
N PRO A 222 -20.28 18.00 -19.73
CA PRO A 222 -20.16 19.14 -18.82
C PRO A 222 -19.28 20.23 -19.44
N PRO A 223 -19.51 21.50 -19.08
CA PRO A 223 -18.70 22.60 -19.57
C PRO A 223 -17.22 22.35 -19.29
N VAL A 224 -16.33 22.71 -20.21
CA VAL A 224 -14.89 22.52 -20.04
C VAL A 224 -14.42 23.34 -18.84
N GLY A 225 -13.87 22.66 -17.83
CA GLY A 225 -13.31 23.29 -16.65
C GLY A 225 -12.16 24.23 -17.00
N LYS A 226 -12.02 25.33 -16.27
CA LYS A 226 -10.86 26.20 -16.38
C LYS A 226 -9.64 25.44 -15.86
N VAL A 227 -8.58 25.39 -16.66
CA VAL A 227 -7.30 24.81 -16.26
C VAL A 227 -6.44 25.92 -15.68
N ASP A 228 -6.18 25.85 -14.37
CA ASP A 228 -5.25 26.76 -13.72
C ASP A 228 -3.81 26.25 -13.89
N ALA A 229 -2.95 27.13 -14.40
CA ALA A 229 -1.55 26.80 -14.62
C ALA A 229 -0.85 26.55 -13.28
N ARG A 230 -0.41 25.31 -13.06
CA ARG A 230 0.39 24.91 -11.90
C ARG A 230 1.82 24.63 -12.34
N THR A 231 2.79 25.13 -11.57
CA THR A 231 4.19 24.82 -11.82
C THR A 231 4.52 23.47 -11.20
N SER A 232 4.73 22.45 -12.02
CA SER A 232 5.22 21.15 -11.57
C SER A 232 6.75 21.11 -11.57
N ARG A 233 7.31 20.36 -10.62
CA ARG A 233 8.74 20.05 -10.55
C ARG A 233 8.94 18.54 -10.58
N GLU A 234 9.97 18.09 -11.28
CA GLU A 234 10.39 16.68 -11.23
C GLU A 234 10.89 16.33 -9.83
N VAL A 235 10.44 15.18 -9.32
CA VAL A 235 10.88 14.62 -8.04
C VAL A 235 11.04 13.11 -8.17
N LYS A 236 11.96 12.54 -7.41
CA LYS A 236 12.10 11.07 -7.38
C LYS A 236 10.92 10.47 -6.62
N PRO A 237 10.21 9.47 -7.17
CA PRO A 237 9.19 8.75 -6.42
C PRO A 237 9.76 8.14 -5.13
N LEU A 238 9.02 8.29 -4.03
CA LEU A 238 9.43 7.71 -2.75
C LEU A 238 9.43 6.18 -2.86
N SER A 239 10.56 5.54 -2.55
CA SER A 239 10.61 4.08 -2.60
C SER A 239 9.82 3.47 -1.44
N PRO A 240 9.11 2.34 -1.64
CA PRO A 240 8.40 1.64 -0.56
C PRO A 240 9.31 1.27 0.63
N SER A 241 10.59 1.00 0.36
CA SER A 241 11.60 0.71 1.38
C SER A 241 11.96 1.94 2.22
N THR A 242 12.10 3.11 1.59
CA THR A 242 12.44 4.37 2.27
C THR A 242 11.28 4.79 3.17
N PHE A 243 10.06 4.68 2.66
CA PHE A 243 8.85 4.92 3.45
C PHE A 243 8.77 3.94 4.63
N GLY A 244 8.96 2.64 4.39
CA GLY A 244 8.89 1.63 5.44
C GLY A 244 9.91 1.85 6.55
N VAL A 245 11.17 2.15 6.21
CA VAL A 245 12.21 2.50 7.19
C VAL A 245 11.81 3.73 8.01
N LYS A 246 11.30 4.78 7.36
CA LYS A 246 10.86 6.01 8.02
C LYS A 246 9.74 5.76 9.03
N ILE A 247 8.72 4.99 8.64
CA ILE A 247 7.60 4.64 9.51
C ILE A 247 8.06 3.76 10.68
N HIS A 248 8.93 2.78 10.44
CA HIS A 248 9.51 1.96 11.51
C HIS A 248 10.25 2.79 12.56
N LEU A 249 11.07 3.77 12.13
CA LEU A 249 11.82 4.63 13.04
C LEU A 249 10.91 5.60 13.80
N ARG A 250 9.90 6.18 13.14
CA ARG A 250 8.94 7.10 13.77
C ARG A 250 8.11 6.42 14.85
N THR A 251 7.63 5.22 14.57
CA THR A 251 6.67 4.49 15.43
C THR A 251 7.35 3.54 16.41
N MET A 252 8.66 3.30 16.26
CA MET A 252 9.41 2.30 17.02
C MET A 252 8.79 0.90 16.95
N MET A 253 8.05 0.59 15.87
CA MET A 253 7.38 -0.71 15.71
C MET A 253 8.34 -1.90 15.82
N TRP A 254 9.55 -1.76 15.27
CA TRP A 254 10.59 -2.80 15.31
C TRP A 254 11.05 -3.09 16.75
N LEU A 255 11.02 -2.08 17.62
CA LEU A 255 11.41 -2.21 19.02
C LEU A 255 10.32 -2.95 19.81
N ASN A 256 9.07 -2.49 19.65
CA ASN A 256 7.92 -2.98 20.40
C ASN A 256 7.62 -4.47 20.15
N THR A 257 7.90 -4.96 18.93
CA THR A 257 7.55 -6.33 18.52
C THR A 257 8.78 -7.22 18.44
N ASN A 258 9.72 -6.92 17.54
CA ASN A 258 10.84 -7.81 17.27
C ASN A 258 11.93 -7.73 18.32
N ALA A 259 12.36 -6.52 18.71
CA ALA A 259 13.44 -6.38 19.68
C ALA A 259 13.04 -6.87 21.07
N MET A 260 11.77 -6.74 21.48
CA MET A 260 11.27 -7.36 22.71
C MET A 260 11.44 -8.88 22.68
N ALA A 261 11.12 -9.54 21.57
CA ALA A 261 11.34 -10.99 21.44
C ALA A 261 12.82 -11.35 21.57
N GLY A 262 13.70 -10.63 20.86
CA GLY A 262 15.15 -10.82 20.96
C GLY A 262 15.69 -10.60 22.38
N LEU A 263 15.23 -9.56 23.08
CA LEU A 263 15.68 -9.24 24.44
C LEU A 263 15.19 -10.27 25.45
N LEU A 264 13.96 -10.78 25.32
CA LEU A 264 13.45 -11.85 26.16
C LEU A 264 14.22 -13.14 25.94
N THR A 265 14.48 -13.53 24.69
CA THR A 265 15.29 -14.71 24.38
C THR A 265 16.70 -14.55 24.93
N LEU A 266 17.37 -13.41 24.70
CA LEU A 266 18.69 -13.14 25.24
C LEU A 266 18.70 -13.19 26.77
N GLY A 267 17.72 -12.55 27.43
CA GLY A 267 17.60 -12.56 28.88
C GLY A 267 17.50 -13.98 29.45
N ILE A 268 16.67 -14.84 28.84
CA ILE A 268 16.55 -16.25 29.21
C ILE A 268 17.90 -16.97 29.05
N LEU A 269 18.61 -16.76 27.94
CA LEU A 269 19.92 -17.39 27.73
C LEU A 269 20.97 -16.96 28.75
N LEU A 270 21.00 -15.68 29.12
CA LEU A 270 21.92 -15.18 30.14
C LEU A 270 21.63 -15.76 31.53
N THR A 271 20.36 -16.11 31.81
CA THR A 271 20.03 -16.82 33.06
C THR A 271 20.51 -18.28 33.09
N LEU A 272 20.81 -18.87 31.93
CA LEU A 272 21.33 -20.23 31.82
C LEU A 272 22.85 -20.32 31.96
N GLY A 273 23.55 -19.20 32.16
CA GLY A 273 25.01 -19.04 32.30
C GLY A 273 25.85 -20.33 32.38
N ASP A 274 25.92 -20.97 33.54
CA ASP A 274 26.78 -22.13 33.79
C ASP A 274 26.51 -23.33 32.86
N PHE A 275 25.26 -23.51 32.42
CA PHE A 275 24.89 -24.58 31.47
C PHE A 275 25.53 -24.37 30.08
N MET A 276 25.80 -23.13 29.69
CA MET A 276 26.36 -22.79 28.38
C MET A 276 27.82 -23.23 28.21
N GLU A 277 28.54 -23.43 29.32
CA GLU A 277 29.93 -23.91 29.31
C GLU A 277 30.02 -25.41 28.99
N GLU A 278 28.97 -26.18 29.27
CA GLU A 278 28.91 -27.64 29.07
C GLU A 278 28.49 -28.04 27.65
N LEU A 279 28.07 -27.07 26.82
CA LEU A 279 27.54 -27.30 25.48
C LEU A 279 28.65 -27.56 24.45
N ASP A 280 28.33 -28.40 23.47
CA ASP A 280 29.17 -28.54 22.29
C ASP A 280 29.11 -27.29 21.39
N ASN A 281 30.05 -27.19 20.43
CA ASN A 281 30.14 -26.03 19.53
C ASN A 281 28.84 -25.80 18.73
N LEU A 282 28.16 -26.86 18.34
CA LEU A 282 26.93 -26.81 17.56
C LEU A 282 25.79 -26.21 18.39
N GLN A 283 25.60 -26.70 19.60
CA GLN A 283 24.63 -26.21 20.57
C GLN A 283 24.92 -24.76 20.92
N ARG A 284 26.18 -24.42 21.22
CA ARG A 284 26.61 -23.06 21.54
C ARG A 284 26.27 -22.07 20.42
N MET A 285 26.60 -22.41 19.17
CA MET A 285 26.26 -21.60 18.01
C MET A 285 24.73 -21.43 17.86
N GLY A 286 23.98 -22.50 18.11
CA GLY A 286 22.53 -22.46 18.12
C GLY A 286 21.90 -21.60 19.23
N PHE A 287 22.60 -21.35 20.34
CA PHE A 287 22.15 -20.40 21.34
C PHE A 287 22.58 -18.97 21.02
N ILE A 288 23.77 -18.78 20.45
CA ILE A 288 24.27 -17.45 20.04
C ILE A 288 23.33 -16.80 19.01
N LEU A 289 22.83 -17.58 18.06
CA LEU A 289 21.95 -17.08 17.00
C LEU A 289 20.46 -17.08 17.38
N ALA A 290 20.07 -17.67 18.51
CA ALA A 290 18.66 -17.83 18.89
C ALA A 290 17.92 -16.49 19.11
N PRO A 291 18.48 -15.46 19.79
CA PRO A 291 17.82 -14.17 19.92
C PRO A 291 17.56 -13.52 18.55
N THR A 292 18.53 -13.63 17.65
CA THR A 292 18.43 -13.08 16.30
C THR A 292 17.41 -13.82 15.43
N LEU A 293 17.33 -15.15 15.57
CA LEU A 293 16.26 -15.95 14.97
C LEU A 293 14.89 -15.50 15.51
N ALA A 294 14.75 -15.33 16.82
CA ALA A 294 13.49 -14.92 17.45
C ALA A 294 13.01 -13.55 16.92
N VAL A 295 13.91 -12.57 16.78
CA VAL A 295 13.62 -11.27 16.14
C VAL A 295 13.07 -11.47 14.73
N GLY A 296 13.72 -12.31 13.91
CA GLY A 296 13.30 -12.58 12.53
C GLY A 296 11.95 -13.28 12.45
N LEU A 297 11.67 -14.24 13.34
CA LEU A 297 10.43 -15.03 13.34
C LEU A 297 9.18 -14.20 13.68
N CYS A 298 9.33 -13.09 14.40
CA CYS A 298 8.24 -12.12 14.59
C CYS A 298 7.76 -11.51 13.28
N GLY A 299 8.56 -11.57 12.21
CA GLY A 299 8.22 -11.06 10.89
C GLY A 299 8.17 -9.55 10.83
N GLU A 300 7.32 -9.01 9.96
CA GLU A 300 7.32 -7.59 9.63
C GLU A 300 6.11 -6.85 10.21
N PRO A 301 6.29 -6.01 11.26
CA PRO A 301 5.19 -5.27 11.90
C PRO A 301 4.42 -4.36 10.95
N LEU A 302 5.13 -3.81 9.95
CA LEU A 302 4.55 -2.91 8.97
C LEU A 302 3.44 -3.59 8.14
N VAL A 303 3.51 -4.92 7.94
CA VAL A 303 2.45 -5.67 7.24
C VAL A 303 1.12 -5.61 8.00
N ALA A 304 1.16 -5.57 9.33
CA ALA A 304 -0.04 -5.38 10.15
C ALA A 304 -0.49 -3.91 10.15
N ALA A 305 0.44 -2.97 10.27
CA ALA A 305 0.13 -1.54 10.26
C ALA A 305 -0.52 -1.10 8.94
N LEU A 306 -0.05 -1.59 7.79
CA LEU A 306 -0.61 -1.32 6.46
C LEU A 306 -2.06 -1.80 6.26
N ARG A 307 -2.64 -2.52 7.22
CA ARG A 307 -4.07 -2.85 7.21
C ARG A 307 -4.94 -1.70 7.70
N GLU A 308 -4.39 -0.79 8.49
CA GLU A 308 -5.04 0.44 8.93
C GLU A 308 -5.55 1.19 7.71
N GLU A 309 -6.85 1.51 7.71
CA GLU A 309 -7.54 2.21 6.62
C GLU A 309 -7.18 1.68 5.21
N ARG A 310 -6.82 0.40 5.08
CA ARG A 310 -6.40 -0.21 3.80
C ARG A 310 -5.18 0.47 3.13
N ALA A 311 -4.29 1.10 3.89
CA ALA A 311 -3.10 1.78 3.36
C ALA A 311 -2.22 0.91 2.44
N GLY A 312 -2.08 -0.39 2.74
CA GLY A 312 -1.35 -1.34 1.88
C GLY A 312 -2.00 -1.55 0.51
N VAL A 313 -3.34 -1.44 0.42
CA VAL A 313 -4.06 -1.51 -0.86
C VAL A 313 -3.77 -0.27 -1.69
N TRP A 314 -3.78 0.91 -1.06
CA TRP A 314 -3.43 2.17 -1.72
C TRP A 314 -2.00 2.13 -2.27
N TRP A 315 -1.02 1.66 -1.47
CA TRP A 315 0.37 1.51 -1.90
C TRP A 315 0.54 0.54 -3.07
N ARG A 316 -0.27 -0.53 -3.15
CA ARG A 316 -0.25 -1.44 -4.30
C ARG A 316 -0.79 -0.81 -5.57
N ALA A 317 -1.85 0.01 -5.47
CA ALA A 317 -2.45 0.69 -6.61
C ALA A 317 -1.58 1.84 -7.12
N VAL A 318 -1.12 2.71 -6.21
CA VAL A 318 -0.47 3.98 -6.54
C VAL A 318 1.06 3.83 -6.56
N GLY A 319 1.64 3.16 -5.56
CA GLY A 319 3.09 3.02 -5.41
C GLY A 319 3.70 1.78 -6.07
N GLY A 320 2.88 0.90 -6.66
CA GLY A 320 3.32 -0.33 -7.34
C GLY A 320 3.91 -1.41 -6.41
N GLY A 321 3.92 -1.20 -5.10
CA GLY A 321 4.48 -2.12 -4.12
C GLY A 321 4.19 -1.70 -2.68
N GLU A 322 4.04 -2.68 -1.79
CA GLU A 322 3.80 -2.41 -0.37
C GLU A 322 5.10 -2.00 0.34
N PRO A 323 5.05 -1.02 1.26
CA PRO A 323 6.19 -0.67 2.09
C PRO A 323 6.78 -1.83 2.87
N HIS A 324 8.09 -1.76 3.10
CA HIS A 324 8.84 -2.76 3.85
C HIS A 324 10.04 -2.16 4.59
N ALA A 325 10.54 -2.87 5.60
CA ALA A 325 11.57 -2.48 6.55
C ALA A 325 12.96 -2.32 5.94
N GLY A 326 13.14 -2.74 4.69
CA GLY A 326 14.40 -2.61 3.95
C GLY A 326 15.56 -3.26 4.71
N TRP A 327 16.53 -2.44 5.14
CA TRP A 327 17.77 -2.87 5.79
C TRP A 327 17.67 -3.02 7.32
N ILE A 328 16.58 -2.56 7.95
CA ILE A 328 16.42 -2.60 9.42
C ILE A 328 16.71 -3.98 10.01
N PRO A 329 16.22 -5.10 9.43
CA PRO A 329 16.47 -6.44 9.98
C PRO A 329 17.97 -6.81 10.02
N LEU A 330 18.78 -6.36 9.06
CA LEU A 330 20.23 -6.59 9.06
C LEU A 330 20.88 -5.93 10.28
N ALA A 331 20.54 -4.66 10.53
CA ALA A 331 21.10 -3.90 11.64
C ALA A 331 20.68 -4.51 12.99
N ILE A 332 19.40 -4.86 13.15
CA ILE A 332 18.90 -5.49 14.37
C ILE A 332 19.57 -6.85 14.58
N GLY A 333 19.68 -7.68 13.55
CA GLY A 333 20.31 -9.00 13.66
C GLY A 333 21.78 -8.91 14.07
N ALA A 334 22.54 -7.96 13.49
CA ALA A 334 23.92 -7.70 13.89
C ALA A 334 24.02 -7.29 15.37
N VAL A 335 23.13 -6.39 15.82
CA VAL A 335 23.11 -5.91 17.22
C VAL A 335 22.81 -7.06 18.19
N PHE A 336 21.78 -7.87 17.93
CA PHE A 336 21.43 -8.98 18.83
C PHE A 336 22.49 -10.07 18.87
N THR A 337 23.09 -10.43 17.74
CA THR A 337 24.19 -11.40 17.72
C THR A 337 25.43 -10.85 18.43
N PHE A 338 25.72 -9.55 18.28
CA PHE A 338 26.78 -8.89 19.05
C PHE A 338 26.49 -8.92 20.56
N LEU A 339 25.28 -8.56 20.98
CA LEU A 339 24.91 -8.59 22.40
C LEU A 339 25.00 -10.00 22.99
N THR A 340 24.58 -11.01 22.23
CA THR A 340 24.60 -12.42 22.68
C THR A 340 26.03 -12.94 22.83
N THR A 341 26.88 -12.73 21.82
CA THR A 341 28.31 -13.12 21.90
C THR A 341 29.04 -12.43 23.05
N ASN A 342 28.74 -11.15 23.31
CA ASN A 342 29.30 -10.44 24.47
C ASN A 342 28.78 -10.97 25.81
N GLY A 343 27.48 -11.21 25.90
CA GLY A 343 26.84 -11.67 27.13
C GLY A 343 27.29 -13.09 27.54
N LEU A 344 27.57 -13.94 26.55
CA LEU A 344 28.08 -15.30 26.75
C LEU A 344 29.63 -15.38 26.82
N GLN A 345 30.33 -14.24 26.79
CA GLN A 345 31.80 -14.14 26.82
C GLN A 345 32.51 -14.96 25.72
N ASP A 346 31.87 -15.10 24.55
CA ASP A 346 32.44 -15.86 23.44
C ASP A 346 33.37 -15.00 22.56
N ALA A 347 34.25 -15.67 21.79
CA ALA A 347 35.17 -14.97 20.90
C ALA A 347 34.40 -14.13 19.88
N ARG A 348 34.78 -12.85 19.76
CA ARG A 348 34.12 -11.89 18.86
C ARG A 348 34.55 -12.11 17.43
N GLU A 349 34.00 -13.14 16.81
CA GLU A 349 34.25 -13.41 15.41
C GLU A 349 33.28 -12.63 14.54
N ILE A 350 33.82 -11.72 13.72
CA ILE A 350 33.02 -10.80 12.90
C ILE A 350 32.07 -11.56 11.95
N HIS A 351 32.47 -12.76 11.53
CA HIS A 351 31.68 -13.59 10.63
C HIS A 351 30.41 -14.14 11.30
N ILE A 352 30.41 -14.38 12.62
CA ILE A 352 29.23 -14.81 13.38
C ILE A 352 28.21 -13.66 13.41
N ILE A 353 28.66 -12.44 13.66
CA ILE A 353 27.80 -11.24 13.69
C ILE A 353 27.17 -10.99 12.30
N LEU A 354 27.97 -11.08 11.23
CA LEU A 354 27.48 -10.97 9.86
C LEU A 354 26.47 -12.07 9.52
N THR A 355 26.73 -13.30 9.97
CA THR A 355 25.82 -14.42 9.76
C THR A 355 24.50 -14.22 10.48
N GLY A 356 24.52 -13.73 11.73
CA GLY A 356 23.33 -13.33 12.46
C GLY A 356 22.53 -12.23 11.76
N ALA A 357 23.21 -11.20 11.26
CA ALA A 357 22.57 -10.13 10.48
C ALA A 357 21.82 -10.69 9.25
N VAL A 358 22.49 -11.53 8.45
CA VAL A 358 21.90 -12.16 7.26
C VAL A 358 20.76 -13.11 7.64
N LEU A 359 20.93 -13.92 8.69
CA LEU A 359 19.87 -14.80 9.20
C LEU A 359 18.61 -14.01 9.54
N CYS A 360 18.75 -12.94 10.33
CA CYS A 360 17.63 -12.08 10.70
C CYS A 360 16.92 -11.53 9.46
N PHE A 361 17.69 -11.00 8.51
CA PHE A 361 17.15 -10.44 7.28
C PHE A 361 16.38 -11.45 6.45
N VAL A 362 16.94 -12.64 6.23
CA VAL A 362 16.29 -13.70 5.44
C VAL A 362 15.02 -14.18 6.13
N VAL A 363 15.07 -14.47 7.43
CA VAL A 363 13.91 -14.96 8.20
C VAL A 363 12.81 -13.91 8.25
N TRP A 364 13.16 -12.66 8.57
CA TRP A 364 12.21 -11.54 8.62
C TRP A 364 11.45 -11.36 7.31
N HIS A 365 12.17 -11.27 6.18
CA HIS A 365 11.56 -11.07 4.87
C HIS A 365 10.79 -12.31 4.41
N SER A 366 11.22 -13.52 4.77
CA SER A 366 10.49 -14.75 4.48
C SER A 366 9.14 -14.78 5.20
N VAL A 367 9.13 -14.48 6.50
CA VAL A 367 7.88 -14.39 7.28
C VAL A 367 7.01 -13.24 6.78
N GLY A 368 7.59 -12.07 6.49
CA GLY A 368 6.86 -10.94 5.91
C GLY A 368 6.22 -11.27 4.55
N TRP A 369 6.92 -12.01 3.70
CA TRP A 369 6.38 -12.50 2.42
C TRP A 369 5.23 -13.49 2.62
N MET A 370 5.36 -14.44 3.55
CA MET A 370 4.27 -15.36 3.90
C MET A 370 3.05 -14.58 4.40
N GLN A 371 3.25 -13.61 5.30
CA GLN A 371 2.18 -12.75 5.82
C GLN A 371 1.46 -12.00 4.69
N ARG A 372 2.18 -11.34 3.79
CA ARG A 372 1.59 -10.62 2.64
C ARG A 372 0.84 -11.54 1.67
N SER A 373 1.40 -12.72 1.40
CA SER A 373 0.78 -13.71 0.50
C SER A 373 -0.58 -14.16 1.02
N THR A 374 -0.73 -14.34 2.34
CA THR A 374 -2.03 -14.70 2.92
C THR A 374 -3.07 -13.59 2.89
N GLN A 375 -2.67 -12.31 2.85
CA GLN A 375 -3.62 -11.20 2.71
C GLN A 375 -4.38 -11.23 1.38
N ARG A 376 -3.85 -11.96 0.40
CA ARG A 376 -4.48 -12.13 -0.92
C ARG A 376 -5.47 -13.30 -0.97
N LEU A 377 -5.49 -14.15 0.05
CA LEU A 377 -6.44 -15.26 0.12
C LEU A 377 -7.84 -14.73 0.46
N ALA A 378 -8.85 -15.45 0.00
CA ALA A 378 -10.26 -15.12 0.28
C ALA A 378 -10.58 -15.04 1.78
N ARG A 379 -9.80 -15.72 2.63
CA ARG A 379 -9.83 -15.63 4.09
C ARG A 379 -8.47 -15.17 4.61
N PRO A 380 -8.21 -13.86 4.64
CA PRO A 380 -7.06 -13.35 5.39
C PRO A 380 -7.22 -13.83 6.83
N HIS A 381 -6.14 -14.23 7.50
CA HIS A 381 -6.12 -14.75 8.88
C HIS A 381 -6.47 -16.22 9.13
N ALA A 382 -6.64 -17.08 8.10
CA ALA A 382 -6.59 -18.52 8.38
C ALA A 382 -5.25 -18.86 9.09
N VAL A 383 -5.28 -19.76 10.08
CA VAL A 383 -4.19 -20.16 11.02
C VAL A 383 -2.87 -20.59 10.35
N PHE A 384 -2.84 -20.60 9.02
CA PHE A 384 -1.80 -21.08 8.15
C PHE A 384 -0.41 -20.46 8.38
N ILE A 385 -0.32 -19.16 8.74
CA ILE A 385 0.98 -18.49 8.91
C ILE A 385 1.74 -19.10 10.10
N GLY A 386 1.09 -19.25 11.26
CA GLY A 386 1.72 -19.83 12.45
C GLY A 386 2.19 -21.27 12.23
N LEU A 387 1.53 -22.01 11.33
CA LEU A 387 1.90 -23.38 10.96
C LEU A 387 3.06 -23.44 9.94
N LEU A 388 3.29 -22.37 9.17
CA LEU A 388 4.37 -22.29 8.18
C LEU A 388 5.68 -21.79 8.79
N THR A 389 5.63 -20.93 9.80
CA THR A 389 6.83 -20.38 10.45
C THR A 389 7.83 -21.44 10.94
N PRO A 390 7.43 -22.60 11.48
CA PRO A 390 8.35 -23.67 11.88
C PRO A 390 9.23 -24.23 10.75
N VAL A 391 8.83 -24.08 9.47
CA VAL A 391 9.66 -24.51 8.32
C VAL A 391 11.01 -23.79 8.32
N LEU A 392 11.09 -22.59 8.89
CA LEU A 392 12.33 -21.80 8.98
C LEU A 392 13.31 -22.33 10.04
N ILE A 393 12.92 -23.31 10.87
CA ILE A 393 13.82 -23.99 11.81
C ILE A 393 14.84 -24.86 11.06
N LEU A 394 14.48 -25.42 9.90
CA LEU A 394 15.38 -26.26 9.12
C LEU A 394 16.55 -25.46 8.50
N PRO A 395 16.33 -24.34 7.79
CA PRO A 395 17.42 -23.46 7.37
C PRO A 395 18.33 -23.02 8.53
N TYR A 396 17.73 -22.79 9.70
CA TYR A 396 18.46 -22.44 10.91
C TYR A 396 19.38 -23.57 11.39
N SER A 397 18.87 -24.80 11.49
CA SER A 397 19.68 -25.95 11.93
C SER A 397 20.81 -26.27 10.94
N ILE A 398 20.56 -26.14 9.64
CA ILE A 398 21.59 -26.29 8.60
C ILE A 398 22.66 -25.21 8.76
N LEU A 399 22.27 -23.96 8.98
CA LEU A 399 23.20 -22.85 9.17
C LEU A 399 24.11 -23.08 10.39
N ILE A 400 23.55 -23.52 11.51
CA ILE A 400 24.34 -23.86 12.71
C ILE A 400 25.34 -24.96 12.39
N GLY A 401 24.93 -26.03 11.71
CA GLY A 401 25.81 -27.14 11.34
C GLY A 401 26.93 -26.77 10.37
N LEU A 402 26.82 -25.64 9.65
CA LEU A 402 27.89 -25.10 8.80
C LEU A 402 28.88 -24.22 9.55
N LEU A 403 28.48 -23.69 10.72
CA LEU A 403 29.27 -22.76 11.53
C LEU A 403 30.00 -23.47 12.69
N ALA A 404 29.53 -24.65 13.09
CA ALA A 404 30.11 -25.50 14.14
C ALA A 404 31.19 -26.42 13.59
#